data_AF-A0A8H7WY69-F1
#
_entry.id   AF-A0A8H7WY69-F1
#
_cell.length_a   1.000
_cell.length_b   1.000
_cell.length_c   1.000
_cell.angle_alpha   90.00
_cell.angle_beta   90.00
_cell.angle_gamma   90.00
#
_symmetry.space_group_name_H-M   'P 1'
#
loop_
_entity.id
_entity.type
_entity.pdbx_description
1 polymer ?
#
loop_
_entity_poly.entity_id
_entity_poly.type
_entity_poly.pdbx_seq_one_letter_code
_entity_poly.pdbx_strand_id
1 'polypeptide(L)'
;MYAINSGMGNTATLITNQPDIARWSKTKTGSQWSQLITNPLAVTLSASLGILATAAINNTWGLNLWNPWDLLGAILDRYWSATTRFAVFLSAFTWLVSILGTNIAANVIPFGSNSSMLFPRYFNIPRGQFIVKFLAFAICPWKILASASVFTTFLSGYGLFMASVVAIMVCDYYLLTKGNVFIGHLYNGSKENKHYYYHRG
;
A
#
# COMPACT_ATOMS: atom_id res chain seq x y z
N MET A 1 1.83 8.73 19.62
CA MET A 1 2.96 8.52 18.68
C MET A 1 2.82 7.22 17.88
N TYR A 2 2.63 6.05 18.50
CA TYR A 2 2.50 4.76 17.76
C TYR A 2 1.37 4.73 16.71
N ALA A 3 0.20 5.31 17.00
CA ALA A 3 -0.92 5.33 16.05
C ALA A 3 -0.60 6.14 14.77
N ILE A 4 0.04 7.30 14.91
CA ILE A 4 0.46 8.14 13.78
C ILE A 4 1.51 7.41 12.95
N ASN A 5 2.52 6.85 13.59
CA ASN A 5 3.59 6.13 12.89
C ASN A 5 3.07 4.89 12.16
N SER A 6 2.18 4.12 12.79
CA SER A 6 1.55 2.95 12.16
C SER A 6 0.64 3.35 10.99
N GLY A 7 -0.09 4.46 11.11
CA GLY A 7 -0.91 5.00 10.02
C GLY A 7 -0.07 5.45 8.82
N MET A 8 1.00 6.18 9.08
CA MET A 8 1.94 6.61 8.04
C MET A 8 2.64 5.42 7.37
N GLY A 9 3.05 4.42 8.15
CA GLY A 9 3.66 3.18 7.65
C GLY A 9 2.74 2.41 6.70
N ASN A 10 1.43 2.41 6.94
CA ASN A 10 0.45 1.76 6.07
C ASN A 10 0.29 2.47 4.71
N THR A 11 0.50 3.78 4.66
CA THR A 11 0.39 4.58 3.41
C THR A 11 1.75 4.79 2.72
N ALA A 12 2.85 4.35 3.34
CA ALA A 12 4.20 4.63 2.85
C ALA A 12 4.46 4.11 1.42
N THR A 13 3.97 2.92 1.08
CA THR A 13 4.05 2.34 -0.28
C THR A 13 3.32 3.15 -1.33
N LEU A 14 2.14 3.65 -0.97
CA LEU A 14 1.34 4.47 -1.87
C LEU A 14 2.06 5.77 -2.16
N ILE A 15 2.67 6.38 -1.15
CA ILE A 15 3.45 7.62 -1.31
C ILE A 15 4.64 7.38 -2.27
N THR A 16 5.37 6.28 -2.10
CA THR A 16 6.57 6.01 -2.91
C THR A 16 6.24 5.66 -4.35
N ASN A 17 5.12 4.96 -4.57
CA ASN A 17 4.71 4.48 -5.89
C ASN A 17 3.73 5.44 -6.58
N GLN A 18 3.35 6.54 -5.93
CA GLN A 18 2.42 7.52 -6.50
C GLN A 18 2.80 8.02 -7.91
N PRO A 19 4.09 8.23 -8.24
CA PRO A 19 4.49 8.60 -9.59
C PRO A 19 4.09 7.58 -10.68
N ASP A 20 4.00 6.28 -10.35
CA ASP A 20 3.60 5.24 -11.31
C ASP A 20 2.18 5.41 -11.83
N ILE A 21 1.30 5.99 -11.01
CA ILE A 21 -0.09 6.29 -11.36
C ILE A 21 -0.19 7.72 -11.88
N ALA A 22 0.50 8.66 -11.25
CA ALA A 22 0.45 10.08 -11.61
C ALA A 22 0.92 10.36 -13.04
N ARG A 23 1.83 9.55 -13.62
CA ARG A 23 2.25 9.67 -15.03
C ARG A 23 1.12 9.52 -16.04
N TRP A 24 0.02 8.86 -15.66
CA TRP A 24 -1.17 8.70 -16.51
C TRP A 24 -2.16 9.87 -16.36
N SER A 25 -1.86 10.85 -15.51
CA SER A 25 -2.68 12.04 -15.35
C SER A 25 -2.55 12.97 -16.56
N LYS A 26 -3.69 13.43 -17.08
CA LYS A 26 -3.73 14.39 -18.20
C LYS A 26 -3.39 15.81 -17.77
N THR A 27 -3.48 16.12 -16.46
CA THR A 27 -3.27 17.46 -15.92
C THR A 27 -2.27 17.43 -14.77
N LYS A 28 -1.49 18.52 -14.63
CA LYS A 28 -0.43 18.62 -13.60
C LYS A 28 -0.97 18.47 -12.17
N THR A 29 -2.19 18.92 -11.92
CA THR A 29 -2.82 18.93 -10.59
C THR A 29 -3.86 17.83 -10.40
N GLY A 30 -4.20 17.08 -11.45
CA GLY A 30 -5.27 16.08 -11.40
C GLY A 30 -5.02 14.97 -10.38
N SER A 31 -3.77 14.51 -10.27
CA SER A 31 -3.38 13.52 -9.26
C SER A 31 -3.36 14.09 -7.83
N GLN A 32 -3.13 15.40 -7.65
CA GLN A 32 -3.04 16.01 -6.33
C GLN A 32 -4.43 16.16 -5.69
N TRP A 33 -5.38 16.75 -6.44
CA TRP A 33 -6.73 17.01 -5.91
C TRP A 33 -7.52 15.75 -5.62
N SER A 34 -7.41 14.75 -6.50
CA SER A 34 -8.05 13.45 -6.29
C SER A 34 -7.55 12.80 -5.00
N GLN A 35 -6.24 12.80 -4.75
CA GLN A 35 -5.71 12.24 -3.51
C GLN A 35 -6.04 13.08 -2.27
N LEU A 36 -5.92 14.40 -2.36
CA LEU A 36 -6.12 15.29 -1.22
C LEU A 36 -7.55 15.21 -0.68
N ILE A 37 -8.54 14.95 -1.55
CA ILE A 37 -9.95 14.87 -1.16
C ILE A 37 -10.35 13.42 -0.90
N THR A 38 -10.12 12.54 -1.87
CA THR A 38 -10.64 11.16 -1.80
C THR A 38 -9.96 10.36 -0.70
N ASN A 39 -8.64 10.51 -0.49
CA ASN A 39 -7.91 9.69 0.46
C ASN A 39 -8.32 9.98 1.92
N PRO A 40 -8.32 11.24 2.41
CA PRO A 40 -8.76 11.52 3.78
C PRO A 40 -10.21 11.12 4.02
N LEU A 41 -11.11 11.38 3.07
CA LEU A 41 -12.52 11.03 3.21
C LEU A 41 -12.73 9.51 3.25
N ALA A 42 -12.16 8.77 2.29
CA ALA A 42 -12.34 7.33 2.20
C ALA A 42 -11.69 6.61 3.39
N VAL A 43 -10.47 6.97 3.76
CA VAL A 43 -9.74 6.34 4.86
C VAL A 43 -10.39 6.68 6.21
N THR A 44 -10.72 7.95 6.45
CA THR A 44 -11.32 8.36 7.74
C THR A 44 -12.67 7.73 7.93
N LEU A 45 -13.54 7.76 6.92
CA LEU A 45 -14.89 7.21 7.02
C LEU A 45 -14.84 5.68 7.23
N SER A 46 -14.09 4.96 6.40
CA SER A 46 -14.00 3.50 6.50
C SER A 46 -13.34 3.04 7.79
N ALA A 47 -12.22 3.66 8.20
CA ALA A 47 -11.54 3.32 9.44
C ALA A 47 -12.41 3.62 10.66
N SER A 48 -13.10 4.78 10.69
CA SER A 48 -13.96 5.14 11.81
C SER A 48 -15.12 4.15 11.98
N LEU A 49 -15.80 3.80 10.89
CA LEU A 49 -16.90 2.83 10.95
C LEU A 49 -16.42 1.45 11.42
N GLY A 50 -15.26 0.98 10.92
CA GLY A 50 -14.68 -0.30 11.34
C GLY A 50 -14.25 -0.31 12.80
N ILE A 51 -13.59 0.76 13.27
CA ILE A 51 -13.15 0.90 14.67
C ILE A 51 -14.35 0.97 15.60
N LEU A 52 -15.37 1.78 15.28
CA LEU A 52 -16.56 1.93 16.12
C LEU A 52 -17.36 0.62 16.19
N ALA A 53 -17.55 -0.07 15.07
CA ALA A 53 -18.24 -1.36 15.05
C ALA A 53 -17.50 -2.42 15.90
N THR A 54 -16.17 -2.51 15.74
CA THR A 54 -15.34 -3.43 16.50
C THR A 54 -15.33 -3.09 18.00
N ALA A 55 -15.23 -1.80 18.33
CA ALA A 55 -15.23 -1.33 19.71
C ALA A 55 -16.57 -1.60 20.41
N ALA A 56 -17.70 -1.38 19.73
CA ALA A 56 -19.02 -1.67 20.27
C ALA A 56 -19.21 -3.16 20.55
N ILE A 57 -18.76 -4.02 19.63
CA ILE A 57 -18.80 -5.48 19.80
C ILE A 57 -17.91 -5.92 20.97
N ASN A 58 -16.67 -5.46 21.03
CA ASN A 58 -15.75 -5.80 22.12
C ASN A 58 -16.31 -5.36 23.48
N ASN A 59 -16.89 -4.16 23.57
CA ASN A 59 -17.49 -3.65 24.79
C ASN A 59 -18.73 -4.45 25.21
N THR A 60 -19.61 -4.79 24.27
CA THR A 60 -20.86 -5.51 24.57
C THR A 60 -20.63 -6.99 24.89
N TRP A 61 -19.70 -7.63 24.19
CA TRP A 61 -19.49 -9.08 24.27
C TRP A 61 -18.30 -9.48 25.15
N GLY A 62 -17.58 -8.52 25.73
CA GLY A 62 -16.39 -8.78 26.56
C GLY A 62 -15.25 -9.44 25.79
N LEU A 63 -15.20 -9.26 24.46
CA LEU A 63 -14.17 -9.82 23.60
C LEU A 63 -13.04 -8.81 23.36
N ASN A 64 -11.91 -9.31 22.86
CA ASN A 64 -10.80 -8.48 22.42
C ASN A 64 -10.44 -8.80 20.96
N LEU A 65 -11.39 -8.54 20.07
CA LEU A 65 -11.24 -8.73 18.64
C LEU A 65 -10.42 -7.59 18.06
N TRP A 66 -9.44 -7.92 17.22
CA TRP A 66 -8.57 -6.94 16.56
C TRP A 66 -8.61 -7.04 15.04
N ASN A 67 -9.13 -8.14 14.50
CA ASN A 67 -9.20 -8.37 13.07
C ASN A 67 -10.65 -8.62 12.58
N PRO A 68 -10.97 -8.24 11.33
CA PRO A 68 -12.29 -8.41 10.74
C PRO A 68 -12.81 -9.86 10.67
N TRP A 69 -11.94 -10.85 10.51
CA TRP A 69 -12.35 -12.25 10.32
C TRP A 69 -12.83 -12.86 11.63
N ASP A 70 -12.12 -12.62 12.74
CA ASP A 70 -12.56 -13.01 14.08
C ASP A 70 -13.84 -12.28 14.47
N LEU A 71 -14.00 -11.02 14.03
CA LEU A 71 -15.23 -10.27 14.26
C LEU A 71 -16.43 -10.85 13.53
N LEU A 72 -16.29 -11.19 12.25
CA LEU A 72 -17.34 -11.86 11.48
C LEU A 72 -17.65 -13.26 12.03
N GLY A 73 -16.62 -13.99 12.49
CA GLY A 73 -16.79 -15.27 13.18
C GLY A 73 -17.58 -15.13 14.48
N ALA A 74 -17.22 -14.16 15.33
CA ALA A 74 -17.91 -13.90 16.60
C ALA A 74 -19.39 -13.51 16.42
N ILE A 75 -19.73 -12.80 15.33
CA ILE A 75 -21.11 -12.49 14.94
C ILE A 75 -21.85 -13.79 14.58
N LEU A 76 -21.22 -14.64 13.77
CA LEU A 76 -21.81 -15.88 13.29
C LEU A 76 -22.05 -16.89 14.41
N ASP A 77 -21.11 -17.01 15.35
CA ASP A 77 -21.19 -17.91 16.51
C ASP A 77 -22.35 -17.54 17.45
N ARG A 78 -22.67 -16.25 17.58
CA ARG A 78 -23.77 -15.76 18.44
C ARG A 78 -25.12 -15.75 17.74
N TYR A 79 -25.15 -15.39 16.46
CA TYR A 79 -26.40 -15.18 15.72
C TYR A 79 -26.46 -16.11 14.52
N TRP A 80 -26.62 -17.40 14.78
CA TRP A 80 -26.72 -18.40 13.71
C TRP A 80 -28.10 -18.36 13.03
N SER A 81 -28.22 -17.55 11.98
CA SER A 81 -29.42 -17.46 11.14
C SER A 81 -29.08 -17.35 9.66
N ALA A 82 -30.02 -17.70 8.78
CA ALA A 82 -29.84 -17.55 7.33
C ALA A 82 -29.54 -16.08 6.94
N THR A 83 -30.23 -15.13 7.56
CA THR A 83 -30.02 -13.70 7.35
C THR A 83 -28.63 -13.25 7.78
N THR A 84 -28.18 -13.67 8.97
CA THR A 84 -26.83 -13.32 9.46
C THR A 84 -25.76 -13.89 8.54
N ARG A 85 -25.90 -15.15 8.11
CA ARG A 85 -24.96 -15.80 7.20
C ARG A 85 -24.85 -15.06 5.87
N PHE A 86 -25.97 -14.61 5.32
CA PHE A 86 -25.99 -13.81 4.11
C PHE A 86 -25.31 -12.44 4.31
N ALA A 87 -25.58 -11.76 5.42
CA ALA A 87 -24.96 -10.48 5.74
C ALA A 87 -23.43 -10.60 5.93
N VAL A 88 -22.99 -11.65 6.63
CA VAL A 88 -21.55 -11.97 6.80
C VAL A 88 -20.90 -12.29 5.46
N PHE A 89 -21.55 -13.09 4.61
CA PHE A 89 -21.07 -13.37 3.26
C PHE A 89 -20.90 -12.08 2.45
N LEU A 90 -21.92 -11.21 2.42
CA LEU A 90 -21.85 -9.95 1.69
C LEU A 90 -20.72 -9.07 2.21
N SER A 91 -20.58 -8.94 3.53
CA SER A 91 -19.51 -8.16 4.17
C SER A 91 -18.12 -8.69 3.80
N ALA A 92 -17.91 -10.00 3.91
CA ALA A 92 -16.65 -10.65 3.56
C ALA A 92 -16.35 -10.55 2.06
N PHE A 93 -17.37 -10.66 1.20
CA PHE A 93 -17.22 -10.55 -0.24
C PHE A 93 -16.86 -9.12 -0.68
N THR A 94 -17.54 -8.11 -0.13
CA THR A 94 -17.17 -6.71 -0.38
C THR A 94 -15.75 -6.41 0.09
N TRP A 95 -15.36 -6.94 1.25
CA TRP A 95 -14.01 -6.80 1.77
C TRP A 95 -12.96 -7.49 0.88
N LEU A 96 -13.25 -8.69 0.37
CA LEU A 96 -12.41 -9.40 -0.62
C LEU A 96 -12.21 -8.56 -1.89
N VAL A 97 -13.29 -8.05 -2.48
CA VAL A 97 -13.23 -7.23 -3.70
C VAL A 97 -12.39 -5.96 -3.45
N SER A 98 -12.60 -5.31 -2.30
CA SER A 98 -11.83 -4.13 -1.90
C SER A 98 -10.33 -4.44 -1.78
N ILE A 99 -9.96 -5.52 -1.07
CA ILE A 99 -8.55 -5.92 -0.92
C ILE A 99 -7.91 -6.26 -2.27
N LEU A 100 -8.63 -6.97 -3.14
CA LEU A 100 -8.13 -7.30 -4.48
C LEU A 100 -7.87 -6.04 -5.30
N GLY A 101 -8.83 -5.10 -5.31
CA GLY A 101 -8.69 -3.83 -6.02
C GLY A 101 -7.49 -3.02 -5.53
N THR A 102 -7.36 -2.85 -4.22
CA THR A 102 -6.22 -2.14 -3.62
C THR A 102 -4.90 -2.83 -3.91
N ASN A 103 -4.81 -4.16 -3.83
CA ASN A 103 -3.56 -4.88 -4.12
C ASN A 103 -3.14 -4.75 -5.58
N ILE A 104 -4.09 -4.80 -6.53
CA ILE A 104 -3.79 -4.63 -7.94
C ILE A 104 -3.23 -3.23 -8.20
N ALA A 105 -3.92 -2.20 -7.68
CA ALA A 105 -3.55 -0.80 -7.90
C ALA A 105 -2.24 -0.41 -7.20
N ALA A 106 -2.08 -0.81 -5.93
CA ALA A 106 -0.99 -0.35 -5.06
C ALA A 106 0.29 -1.17 -5.17
N ASN A 107 0.18 -2.48 -5.45
CA ASN A 107 1.30 -3.41 -5.33
C ASN A 107 1.65 -4.07 -6.67
N VAL A 108 0.64 -4.55 -7.41
CA VAL A 108 0.86 -5.33 -8.63
C VAL A 108 1.32 -4.45 -9.79
N ILE A 109 0.63 -3.34 -10.05
CA ILE A 109 0.99 -2.41 -11.13
C ILE A 109 2.37 -1.77 -10.88
N PRO A 110 2.67 -1.21 -9.69
CA PRO A 110 4.00 -0.65 -9.42
C PRO A 110 5.13 -1.67 -9.51
N PHE A 111 4.94 -2.89 -8.99
CA PHE A 111 5.96 -3.93 -9.14
C PHE A 111 6.20 -4.29 -10.61
N GLY A 112 5.14 -4.39 -11.41
CA GLY A 112 5.25 -4.61 -12.86
C GLY A 112 6.03 -3.49 -13.56
N SER A 113 5.74 -2.24 -13.21
CA SER A 113 6.47 -1.06 -13.69
C SER A 113 7.96 -1.14 -13.34
N ASN A 114 8.27 -1.31 -12.05
CA ASN A 114 9.63 -1.31 -11.53
C ASN A 114 10.46 -2.48 -12.07
N SER A 115 9.91 -3.69 -12.13
CA SER A 115 10.61 -4.86 -12.68
C SER A 115 10.94 -4.71 -14.16
N SER A 116 10.04 -4.10 -14.94
CA SER A 116 10.29 -3.80 -16.36
C SER A 116 11.34 -2.71 -16.56
N MET A 117 11.50 -1.78 -15.61
CA MET A 117 12.55 -0.76 -15.65
C MET A 117 13.91 -1.31 -15.20
N LEU A 118 13.92 -2.19 -14.19
CA LEU A 118 15.15 -2.74 -13.62
C LEU A 118 15.81 -3.79 -14.53
N PHE A 119 15.00 -4.64 -15.16
CA PHE A 119 15.47 -5.71 -16.04
C PHE A 119 14.69 -5.74 -17.35
N PRO A 120 14.80 -4.71 -18.20
CA PRO A 120 13.95 -4.53 -19.39
C PRO A 120 14.10 -5.65 -20.43
N ARG A 121 15.25 -6.33 -20.46
CA ARG A 121 15.48 -7.49 -21.34
C ARG A 121 14.66 -8.72 -20.94
N TYR A 122 14.31 -8.86 -19.65
CA TYR A 122 13.70 -10.08 -19.11
C TYR A 122 12.21 -9.88 -18.78
N PHE A 123 11.84 -8.69 -18.27
CA PHE A 123 10.48 -8.41 -17.84
C PHE A 123 9.79 -7.36 -18.69
N ASN A 124 8.54 -7.64 -19.02
CA ASN A 124 7.55 -6.64 -19.38
C ASN A 124 6.58 -6.48 -18.19
N ILE A 125 5.77 -5.41 -18.19
CA ILE A 125 4.86 -5.10 -17.08
C ILE A 125 3.98 -6.32 -16.72
N PRO A 126 3.30 -7.00 -17.66
CA PRO A 126 2.48 -8.17 -17.31
C PRO A 126 3.27 -9.32 -16.67
N ARG A 127 4.48 -9.63 -17.16
CA ARG A 127 5.32 -10.68 -16.55
C ARG A 127 5.70 -10.33 -15.12
N GLY A 128 6.07 -9.08 -14.86
CA GLY A 128 6.34 -8.61 -13.49
C GLY A 128 5.13 -8.76 -12.56
N GLN A 129 3.93 -8.46 -13.07
CA GLN A 129 2.68 -8.63 -12.33
C GLN A 129 2.35 -10.09 -11.98
N PHE A 130 2.81 -11.08 -12.77
CA PHE A 130 2.66 -12.49 -12.39
C PHE A 130 3.66 -12.88 -11.30
N ILE A 131 4.91 -12.44 -11.40
CA ILE A 131 5.97 -12.79 -10.46
C ILE A 131 5.66 -12.29 -9.06
N VAL A 132 5.17 -11.06 -8.92
CA VAL A 132 4.84 -10.50 -7.60
C VAL A 132 3.77 -11.32 -6.88
N LYS A 133 2.84 -11.97 -7.59
CA LYS A 133 1.81 -12.82 -6.98
C LYS A 133 2.44 -14.05 -6.31
N PHE A 134 3.43 -14.67 -6.95
CA PHE A 134 4.16 -15.80 -6.37
C PHE A 134 5.07 -15.36 -5.21
N LEU A 135 5.78 -14.24 -5.36
CA LEU A 135 6.63 -13.69 -4.30
C LEU A 135 5.82 -13.29 -3.07
N ALA A 136 4.65 -12.68 -3.26
CA ALA A 136 3.76 -12.31 -2.17
C ALA A 136 3.34 -13.52 -1.32
N PHE A 137 3.09 -14.66 -1.97
CA PHE A 137 2.79 -15.91 -1.26
C PHE A 137 4.01 -16.48 -0.55
N ALA A 138 5.18 -16.46 -1.19
CA ALA A 138 6.43 -16.98 -0.64
C ALA A 138 6.89 -16.24 0.64
N ILE A 139 6.53 -14.97 0.81
CA ILE A 139 6.84 -14.16 2.00
C ILE A 139 6.08 -14.66 3.26
N CYS A 140 5.11 -15.58 3.10
CA CYS A 140 4.33 -16.13 4.21
C CYS A 140 3.65 -15.03 5.05
N PRO A 141 2.76 -14.20 4.47
CA PRO A 141 2.25 -12.99 5.11
C PRO A 141 1.48 -13.27 6.42
N TRP A 142 0.97 -14.49 6.61
CA TRP A 142 0.33 -14.93 7.85
C TRP A 142 1.26 -14.87 9.07
N LYS A 143 2.59 -14.94 8.89
CA LYS A 143 3.53 -14.74 10.00
C LYS A 143 3.53 -13.31 10.52
N ILE A 144 3.26 -12.32 9.65
CA ILE A 144 3.15 -10.91 10.03
C ILE A 144 1.82 -10.65 10.73
N LEU A 145 0.76 -11.34 10.29
CA LEU A 145 -0.59 -11.25 10.87
C LEU A 145 -0.79 -12.12 12.13
N ALA A 146 0.27 -12.74 12.66
CA ALA A 146 0.18 -13.63 13.81
C ALA A 146 -0.30 -12.91 15.08
N SER A 147 0.00 -11.61 15.24
CA SER A 147 -0.56 -10.80 16.33
C SER A 147 -0.59 -9.31 15.97
N ALA A 148 -1.46 -8.56 16.64
CA ALA A 148 -1.54 -7.10 16.50
C ALA A 148 -0.20 -6.39 16.80
N SER A 149 0.55 -6.89 17.79
CA SER A 149 1.86 -6.34 18.13
C SER A 149 2.89 -6.55 17.03
N VAL A 150 2.96 -7.76 16.45
CA VAL A 150 3.89 -8.05 15.35
C VAL A 150 3.54 -7.21 14.13
N PHE A 151 2.24 -7.10 13.81
CA PHE A 151 1.75 -6.32 12.69
C PHE A 151 2.09 -4.82 12.81
N THR A 152 1.80 -4.20 13.96
CA THR A 152 2.10 -2.77 14.19
C THR A 152 3.60 -2.47 14.24
N THR A 153 4.40 -3.39 14.76
CA THR A 153 5.87 -3.29 14.74
C THR A 153 6.41 -3.33 13.32
N PHE A 154 5.91 -4.27 12.49
CA PHE A 154 6.28 -4.36 11.08
C PHE A 154 5.95 -3.07 10.32
N LEU A 155 4.72 -2.55 10.46
CA LEU A 155 4.31 -1.29 9.81
C LEU A 155 5.18 -0.11 10.22
N SER A 156 5.55 -0.04 11.50
CA SER A 156 6.40 1.03 12.02
C SER A 156 7.81 0.98 11.44
N GLY A 157 8.42 -0.21 11.40
CA GLY A 157 9.75 -0.38 10.80
C GLY A 157 9.73 -0.14 9.29
N TYR A 158 8.68 -0.61 8.63
CA TYR A 158 8.49 -0.42 7.19
C TYR A 158 8.34 1.06 6.81
N GLY A 159 7.53 1.82 7.55
CA GLY A 159 7.37 3.26 7.35
C GLY A 159 8.70 4.03 7.47
N LEU A 160 9.54 3.67 8.45
CA LEU A 160 10.85 4.30 8.64
C LEU A 160 11.77 4.09 7.43
N PHE A 161 11.81 2.86 6.90
CA PHE A 161 12.62 2.53 5.73
C PHE A 161 12.13 3.25 4.46
N MET A 162 10.84 3.26 4.21
CA MET A 162 10.29 3.93 3.02
C MET A 162 10.44 5.46 3.12
N ALA A 163 10.30 6.04 4.32
CA ALA A 163 10.44 7.47 4.53
C ALA A 163 11.85 7.98 4.18
N SER A 164 12.90 7.22 4.50
CA SER A 164 14.28 7.62 4.16
C SER A 164 14.52 7.65 2.65
N VAL A 165 13.96 6.69 1.91
CA VAL A 165 14.03 6.66 0.44
C VAL A 165 13.31 7.87 -0.16
N VAL A 166 12.07 8.14 0.29
CA VAL A 166 11.30 9.30 -0.19
C VAL A 166 12.01 10.61 0.14
N ALA A 167 12.59 10.74 1.34
CA ALA A 167 13.30 11.95 1.74
C ALA A 167 14.47 12.25 0.79
N ILE A 168 15.25 11.24 0.41
CA ILE A 168 16.35 11.41 -0.57
C ILE A 168 15.79 11.86 -1.92
N MET A 169 14.73 11.22 -2.42
CA MET A 169 14.11 11.58 -3.71
C MET A 169 13.58 13.02 -3.71
N VAL A 170 12.93 13.44 -2.61
CA VAL A 170 12.39 14.80 -2.47
C VAL A 170 13.51 15.84 -2.37
N CYS A 171 14.55 15.57 -1.58
CA CYS A 171 15.72 16.44 -1.47
C CYS A 171 16.45 16.59 -2.80
N ASP A 172 16.65 15.49 -3.53
CA ASP A 172 17.27 15.52 -4.85
C ASP A 172 16.45 16.37 -5.84
N TYR A 173 15.14 16.16 -5.90
CA TYR A 173 14.27 16.86 -6.84
C TYR A 173 14.11 18.36 -6.50
N TYR A 174 13.84 18.71 -5.25
CA TYR A 174 13.50 20.09 -4.87
C TYR A 174 14.71 20.93 -4.45
N LEU A 175 15.68 20.36 -3.73
CA LEU A 175 16.80 21.12 -3.17
C LEU A 175 18.02 21.13 -4.10
N LEU A 176 18.38 19.97 -4.66
CA LEU A 176 19.59 19.82 -5.48
C LEU A 176 19.34 20.19 -6.94
N THR A 177 18.45 19.46 -7.61
CA THR A 177 18.16 19.63 -9.05
C THR A 177 17.18 20.77 -9.34
N LYS A 178 16.43 21.23 -8.33
CA LYS A 178 15.42 22.31 -8.43
C LYS A 178 14.40 22.05 -9.54
N GLY A 179 14.00 20.79 -9.71
CA GLY A 179 13.05 20.35 -10.73
C GLY A 179 13.64 20.09 -12.12
N ASN A 180 14.96 20.24 -12.30
CA ASN A 180 15.63 19.99 -13.58
C ASN A 180 16.08 18.52 -13.68
N VAL A 181 15.36 17.73 -14.48
CA VAL A 181 15.65 16.30 -14.68
C VAL A 181 15.93 16.02 -16.15
N PHE A 182 17.12 15.49 -16.44
CA PHE A 182 17.54 15.13 -17.80
C PHE A 182 17.02 13.73 -18.18
N ILE A 183 15.80 13.65 -18.73
CA ILE A 183 15.11 12.37 -19.01
C ILE A 183 15.95 11.41 -19.86
N GLY A 184 16.55 11.88 -20.95
CA GLY A 184 17.34 11.00 -21.83
C GLY A 184 18.55 10.37 -21.12
N HIS A 185 19.10 11.04 -20.13
CA HIS A 185 20.23 10.54 -19.34
C HIS A 185 19.78 9.51 -18.28
N LEU A 186 18.51 9.50 -17.85
CA LEU A 186 18.03 8.48 -16.91
C LEU A 186 18.04 7.06 -17.51
N TYR A 187 18.02 6.95 -18.84
CA TYR A 187 18.07 5.67 -19.56
C TYR A 187 19.47 5.34 -20.09
N ASN A 188 20.49 6.12 -19.74
CA ASN A 188 21.86 5.90 -20.19
C ASN A 188 22.75 5.39 -19.03
N GLY A 189 23.04 4.09 -19.02
CA GLY A 189 23.96 3.48 -18.05
C GLY A 189 25.45 3.56 -18.42
N SER A 190 25.81 4.29 -19.48
CA SER A 190 27.22 4.42 -19.90
C SER A 190 27.99 5.34 -18.95
N LYS A 191 29.31 5.11 -18.86
CA LYS A 191 30.26 5.95 -18.10
C LYS A 191 30.28 7.42 -18.55
N GLU A 192 29.74 7.71 -19.73
CA GLU A 192 29.69 9.05 -20.32
C GLU A 192 28.53 9.89 -19.76
N ASN A 193 27.60 9.28 -19.03
CA ASN A 193 26.47 9.97 -18.45
C ASN A 193 26.90 10.85 -17.25
N LYS A 194 27.21 12.11 -17.53
CA LYS A 194 27.66 13.11 -16.55
C LYS A 194 26.62 13.47 -15.48
N HIS A 195 25.35 13.13 -15.67
CA HIS A 195 24.28 13.53 -14.76
C HIS A 195 23.93 12.45 -13.73
N TYR A 196 24.03 11.17 -14.10
CA TYR A 196 23.57 10.08 -13.24
C TYR A 196 24.54 8.89 -13.13
N TYR A 197 25.73 8.96 -13.74
CA TYR A 197 26.76 7.95 -13.54
C TYR A 197 27.72 8.36 -12.42
N TYR A 198 27.68 7.63 -11.30
CA TYR A 198 28.50 7.90 -10.12
C TYR A 198 29.62 6.86 -9.98
N HIS A 199 29.87 6.36 -8.77
CA HIS A 199 30.90 5.36 -8.54
C HIS A 199 30.42 3.96 -8.91
N ARG A 200 30.78 3.52 -10.14
CA ARG A 200 30.46 2.20 -10.73
C ARG A 200 29.01 2.00 -11.16
N GLY A 201 28.33 3.08 -11.53
CA GLY A 201 26.90 3.09 -11.87
C GLY A 201 26.19 4.03 -10.94
#